data_AF-A0A353VVZ9-F1
#
_entry.id   AF-A0A353VVZ9-F1
#
_cell.length_a   1.000
_cell.length_b   1.000
_cell.length_c   1.000
_cell.angle_alpha   90.00
_cell.angle_beta   90.00
_cell.angle_gamma   90.00
#
_symmetry.space_group_name_H-M   'P 1'
#
loop_
_entity.id
_entity.type
_entity.pdbx_description
1 polymer ?
#
loop_
_entity_poly.entity_id
_entity_poly.type
_entity_poly.pdbx_seq_one_letter_code
_entity_poly.pdbx_strand_id
1 'polypeptide(L)'
;MYHHLTKIFTMLFLLTAVSFSANAKKDVMKVYDKGQDGGNRIYSVACPNGKKTTVTQPINISYEYIDTQELNPSALNAEADASVKLTAQTLKDKALRLIGQQNRAERCIYPTNSKKQCKSYKDVDTAAKAACDLLR
;
A
#
# COMPACT_ATOMS: atom_id res chain seq x y z
N MET A 1 -61.64 -14.01 -12.56
CA MET A 1 -60.82 -12.78 -12.33
C MET A 1 -59.82 -12.91 -11.19
N TYR A 2 -60.15 -13.60 -10.08
CA TYR A 2 -59.29 -13.72 -8.89
C TYR A 2 -57.98 -14.54 -9.09
N HIS A 3 -57.98 -15.49 -10.03
CA HIS A 3 -56.87 -16.43 -10.24
C HIS A 3 -55.67 -15.82 -11.01
N HIS A 4 -55.91 -14.79 -11.83
CA HIS A 4 -54.86 -14.07 -12.54
C HIS A 4 -54.18 -13.03 -11.65
N LEU A 5 -54.96 -12.36 -10.79
CA LEU A 5 -54.46 -11.41 -9.80
C LEU A 5 -53.50 -12.07 -8.81
N THR A 6 -53.82 -13.28 -8.33
CA THR A 6 -52.94 -14.05 -7.45
C THR A 6 -51.62 -14.42 -8.13
N LYS A 7 -51.64 -14.85 -9.40
CA LYS A 7 -50.43 -15.16 -10.18
C LYS A 7 -49.51 -13.95 -10.37
N ILE A 8 -50.11 -12.79 -10.68
CA ILE A 8 -49.37 -11.53 -10.84
C ILE A 8 -48.72 -11.13 -9.51
N PHE A 9 -49.47 -11.22 -8.40
CA PHE A 9 -48.94 -10.92 -7.06
C PHE A 9 -47.79 -11.86 -6.68
N THR A 10 -47.92 -13.16 -6.94
CA THR A 10 -46.84 -14.12 -6.65
C THR A 10 -45.59 -13.87 -7.47
N MET A 11 -45.73 -13.52 -8.76
CA MET A 11 -44.59 -13.18 -9.61
C MET A 11 -43.89 -11.89 -9.16
N LEU A 12 -44.65 -10.88 -8.76
CA LEU A 12 -44.11 -9.62 -8.26
C LEU A 12 -43.35 -9.82 -6.94
N PHE A 13 -43.85 -10.68 -6.06
CA PHE A 13 -43.22 -11.02 -4.78
C PHE A 13 -41.93 -11.82 -4.96
N LEU A 14 -41.89 -12.71 -5.95
CA LEU A 14 -40.67 -13.43 -6.34
C LEU A 14 -39.59 -12.49 -6.88
N LEU A 15 -39.97 -11.46 -7.65
CA LEU A 15 -39.03 -10.50 -8.22
C LEU A 15 -38.38 -9.59 -7.17
N THR A 16 -39.13 -9.22 -6.12
CA THR A 16 -38.58 -8.42 -5.00
C THR A 16 -37.73 -9.25 -4.06
N ALA A 17 -38.01 -10.56 -3.91
CA ALA A 17 -37.26 -11.46 -3.05
C ALA A 17 -35.82 -11.73 -3.51
N VAL A 18 -35.51 -11.62 -4.81
CA VAL A 18 -34.13 -11.79 -5.33
C VAL A 18 -33.31 -10.49 -5.32
N SER A 19 -33.89 -9.37 -4.88
CA SER A 19 -33.19 -8.09 -4.79
C SER A 19 -32.37 -7.96 -3.48
N PHE A 20 -31.50 -8.93 -3.20
CA PHE A 20 -30.54 -8.81 -2.11
C PHE A 20 -29.44 -7.81 -2.51
N SER A 21 -29.56 -6.57 -2.05
CA SER A 21 -28.46 -5.61 -2.13
C SER A 21 -27.34 -6.09 -1.21
N ALA A 22 -26.23 -6.53 -1.81
CA ALA A 22 -25.03 -6.94 -1.07
C ALA A 22 -24.44 -5.72 -0.35
N ASN A 23 -24.79 -5.55 0.92
CA ASN A 23 -24.16 -4.59 1.81
C ASN A 23 -22.79 -5.13 2.24
N ALA A 24 -21.78 -4.94 1.39
CA ALA A 24 -20.41 -5.25 1.74
C ALA A 24 -19.98 -4.34 2.90
N LYS A 25 -19.61 -4.96 4.03
CA LYS A 25 -19.04 -4.26 5.19
C LYS A 25 -17.86 -3.42 4.71
N LYS A 26 -17.97 -2.09 4.79
CA LYS A 26 -16.94 -1.16 4.29
C LYS A 26 -15.71 -1.13 5.19
N ASP A 27 -15.70 -1.84 6.31
CA ASP A 27 -14.68 -1.74 7.37
C ASP A 27 -13.24 -2.07 6.94
N VAL A 28 -13.02 -2.66 5.76
CA VAL A 28 -11.70 -3.08 5.29
C VAL A 28 -11.22 -2.16 4.16
N MET A 29 -10.04 -1.57 4.35
CA MET A 29 -9.33 -0.83 3.30
C MET A 29 -9.00 -1.76 2.13
N LYS A 30 -9.27 -1.33 0.90
CA LYS A 30 -8.95 -2.09 -0.32
C LYS A 30 -8.03 -1.29 -1.21
N VAL A 31 -6.99 -1.94 -1.72
CA VAL A 31 -6.01 -1.35 -2.65
C VAL A 31 -6.11 -2.08 -3.98
N TYR A 32 -6.29 -1.34 -5.06
CA TYR A 32 -6.42 -1.86 -6.41
C TYR A 32 -5.30 -1.29 -7.28
N ASP A 33 -4.50 -2.17 -7.86
CA ASP A 33 -3.52 -1.76 -8.86
C ASP A 33 -4.24 -1.38 -10.16
N LYS A 34 -4.00 -0.16 -10.64
CA LYS A 34 -4.55 0.37 -11.89
C LYS A 34 -3.56 0.34 -13.04
N GLY A 35 -2.36 -0.20 -12.82
CA GLY A 35 -1.31 -0.24 -13.82
C GLY A 35 -0.47 1.02 -13.80
N GLN A 36 0.17 1.28 -14.95
CA GLN A 36 1.14 2.36 -15.10
C GLN A 36 0.66 3.38 -16.10
N ASP A 37 0.77 4.66 -15.76
CA ASP A 37 0.44 5.79 -16.63
C ASP A 37 1.34 6.98 -16.28
N GLY A 38 1.79 7.71 -17.31
CA GLY A 38 2.62 8.90 -17.16
C GLY A 38 3.87 8.70 -16.28
N GLY A 39 4.54 7.55 -16.39
CA GLY A 39 5.73 7.20 -15.59
C GLY A 39 5.45 6.88 -14.12
N ASN A 40 4.19 6.69 -13.74
CA ASN A 40 3.79 6.32 -12.38
C ASN A 40 3.01 5.01 -12.38
N ARG A 41 3.24 4.15 -11.40
CA ARG A 41 2.31 3.08 -11.04
C ARG A 41 1.20 3.66 -10.16
N ILE A 42 -0.04 3.37 -10.49
CA ILE A 42 -1.21 4.00 -9.89
C ILE A 42 -1.99 2.95 -9.09
N TYR A 43 -2.31 3.28 -7.84
CA TYR A 43 -3.14 2.46 -6.98
C TYR A 43 -4.38 3.23 -6.57
N SER A 44 -5.56 2.63 -6.78
CA SER A 44 -6.83 3.15 -6.26
C SER A 44 -7.10 2.54 -4.90
N VAL A 45 -7.37 3.38 -3.92
CA VAL A 45 -7.60 2.98 -2.53
C VAL A 45 -9.04 3.30 -2.15
N ALA A 46 -9.78 2.28 -1.70
CA ALA A 46 -11.08 2.44 -1.07
C ALA A 46 -10.92 2.37 0.44
N CYS A 47 -11.21 3.47 1.12
CA CYS A 47 -11.05 3.61 2.56
C CYS A 47 -12.27 3.07 3.33
N PRO A 48 -12.11 2.71 4.62
CA PRO A 48 -13.21 2.16 5.40
C PRO A 48 -14.43 3.08 5.57
N ASN A 49 -14.20 4.38 5.54
CA ASN A 49 -15.25 5.42 5.56
C ASN A 49 -16.03 5.54 4.24
N GLY A 50 -15.74 4.71 3.24
CA GLY A 50 -16.37 4.74 1.92
C GLY A 50 -15.81 5.79 0.96
N LYS A 51 -14.88 6.65 1.39
CA LYS A 51 -14.16 7.57 0.50
C LYS A 51 -13.12 6.81 -0.32
N LYS A 52 -12.81 7.33 -1.50
CA LYS A 52 -11.80 6.77 -2.40
C LYS A 52 -10.66 7.77 -2.59
N THR A 53 -9.45 7.26 -2.72
CA THR A 53 -8.25 8.05 -2.98
C THR A 53 -7.30 7.31 -3.91
N THR A 54 -6.20 7.96 -4.25
CA THR A 54 -5.19 7.44 -5.17
C THR A 54 -3.81 7.58 -4.54
N VAL A 55 -3.00 6.54 -4.67
CA VAL A 55 -1.58 6.55 -4.36
C VAL A 55 -0.83 6.37 -5.68
N THR A 56 0.15 7.21 -5.95
CA THR A 56 1.04 7.06 -7.10
C THR A 56 2.45 6.74 -6.66
N GLN A 57 3.12 5.88 -7.41
CA GLN A 57 4.51 5.53 -7.21
C GLN A 57 5.27 5.86 -8.50
N PRO A 58 6.18 6.86 -8.51
CA PRO A 58 7.04 7.08 -9.65
C PRO A 58 7.83 5.81 -9.95
N ILE A 59 7.82 5.40 -11.21
CA ILE A 59 8.61 4.28 -11.67
C ILE A 59 10.00 4.85 -11.88
N ASN A 60 10.89 4.61 -10.92
CA ASN A 60 12.27 5.01 -11.10
C ASN A 60 12.90 4.05 -12.13
N ILE A 61 12.92 4.48 -13.39
CA ILE A 61 13.60 3.78 -14.49
C ILE A 61 15.09 4.16 -14.53
N SER A 62 15.67 4.62 -13.41
CA SER A 62 17.12 4.58 -13.30
C SER A 62 17.52 3.12 -13.17
N TYR A 63 18.12 2.59 -14.22
CA TYR A 63 19.05 1.45 -14.15
C TYR A 63 20.19 1.86 -13.21
N GLU A 64 19.90 1.84 -11.91
CA GLU A 64 20.91 1.95 -10.88
C GLU A 64 21.60 0.60 -10.91
N TYR A 65 22.66 0.55 -11.71
CA TYR A 65 23.69 -0.48 -11.61
C TYR A 65 24.00 -0.57 -10.13
N ILE A 66 23.63 -1.68 -9.49
CA ILE A 66 24.09 -1.97 -8.14
C ILE A 66 25.59 -2.14 -8.29
N ASP A 67 26.33 -1.05 -8.18
CA ASP A 67 27.77 -1.10 -7.98
C ASP A 67 27.92 -1.73 -6.60
N THR A 68 28.12 -3.04 -6.60
CA THR A 68 28.60 -3.78 -5.43
C THR A 68 29.95 -3.18 -5.08
N GLN A 69 29.93 -2.11 -4.28
CA GLN A 69 31.11 -1.59 -3.64
C GLN A 69 31.65 -2.73 -2.75
N GLU A 70 32.67 -3.43 -3.26
CA GLU A 70 33.38 -4.47 -2.53
C GLU A 70 33.82 -3.88 -1.18
N LEU A 71 33.22 -4.41 -0.10
CA LEU A 71 33.69 -4.15 1.25
C LEU A 71 35.09 -4.77 1.37
N ASN A 72 36.11 -3.93 1.25
CA ASN A 72 37.50 -4.30 1.48
C ASN A 72 37.64 -4.80 2.95
N PRO A 73 37.91 -6.08 3.20
CA PRO A 73 37.90 -6.64 4.57
C PRO A 73 39.15 -6.29 5.38
N SER A 74 40.10 -5.57 4.80
CA SER A 74 41.49 -5.48 5.31
C SER A 74 41.73 -4.49 6.45
N ALA A 75 40.69 -4.03 7.16
CA ALA A 75 40.83 -2.98 8.18
C ALA A 75 40.44 -3.39 9.62
N LEU A 76 40.51 -4.68 9.97
CA LEU A 76 40.25 -5.14 11.35
C LEU A 76 41.36 -6.04 11.85
N ASN A 77 42.47 -5.42 12.27
CA ASN A 77 43.42 -6.05 13.17
C ASN A 77 43.19 -5.58 14.61
N ALA A 78 43.02 -6.59 15.47
CA ALA A 78 43.40 -6.67 16.88
C ALA A 78 42.50 -6.03 17.97
N GLU A 79 42.04 -6.92 18.86
CA GLU A 79 41.68 -6.75 20.28
C GLU A 79 40.26 -6.30 20.67
N ALA A 80 39.44 -7.29 21.09
CA ALA A 80 38.59 -7.32 22.31
C ALA A 80 37.29 -8.13 22.09
N ASP A 81 37.26 -9.36 22.59
CA ASP A 81 36.14 -10.33 22.42
C ASP A 81 34.77 -9.86 22.95
N ALA A 82 34.72 -8.86 23.83
CA ALA A 82 33.45 -8.23 24.27
C ALA A 82 32.99 -7.09 23.34
N SER A 83 33.94 -6.40 22.69
CA SER A 83 33.71 -5.29 21.76
C SER A 83 33.22 -5.77 20.40
N VAL A 84 33.70 -6.93 19.94
CA VAL A 84 33.35 -7.50 18.62
C VAL A 84 31.88 -7.86 18.53
N LYS A 85 31.29 -8.43 19.60
CA LYS A 85 29.87 -8.81 19.60
C LYS A 85 28.94 -7.59 19.56
N LEU A 86 29.29 -6.55 20.32
CA LEU A 86 28.58 -5.27 20.33
C LEU A 86 28.73 -4.59 18.96
N THR A 87 29.95 -4.48 18.45
CA THR A 87 30.23 -3.90 17.12
C THR A 87 29.51 -4.65 16.00
N ALA A 88 29.49 -5.99 16.04
CA ALA A 88 28.78 -6.83 15.07
C ALA A 88 27.25 -6.65 15.16
N GLN A 89 26.69 -6.50 16.37
CA GLN A 89 25.27 -6.17 16.54
C GLN A 89 24.95 -4.78 15.99
N THR A 90 25.77 -3.77 16.28
CA THR A 90 25.58 -2.42 15.74
C THR A 90 25.68 -2.38 14.22
N LEU A 91 26.61 -3.15 13.64
CA LEU A 91 26.74 -3.31 12.19
C LEU A 91 25.56 -4.05 11.58
N LYS A 92 25.05 -5.10 12.23
CA LYS A 92 23.84 -5.82 11.81
C LYS A 92 22.63 -4.91 11.83
N ASP A 93 22.44 -4.13 12.89
CA ASP A 93 21.33 -3.19 13.00
C ASP A 93 21.44 -2.05 11.99
N LYS A 94 22.68 -1.58 11.72
CA LYS A 94 22.94 -0.59 10.67
C LYS A 94 22.67 -1.16 9.28
N ALA A 95 23.07 -2.40 9.01
CA ALA A 95 22.77 -3.09 7.76
C ALA A 95 21.26 -3.32 7.59
N LEU A 96 20.56 -3.77 8.63
CA LEU A 96 19.09 -3.91 8.62
C LEU A 96 18.38 -2.58 8.41
N ARG A 97 18.90 -1.49 9.00
CA ARG A 97 18.40 -0.13 8.76
C ARG A 97 18.63 0.32 7.32
N LEU A 98 19.81 0.08 6.76
CA LEU A 98 20.15 0.43 5.38
C LEU A 98 19.31 -0.37 4.39
N ILE A 99 19.17 -1.68 4.57
CA ILE A 99 18.28 -2.54 3.78
C ILE A 99 16.82 -2.08 3.92
N GLY A 100 16.38 -1.75 5.14
CA GLY A 100 15.04 -1.25 5.41
C GLY A 100 14.78 0.17 4.87
N GLN A 101 15.82 0.96 4.58
CA GLN A 101 15.75 2.26 3.92
C GLN A 101 15.79 2.13 2.40
N GLN A 102 16.62 1.23 1.84
CA GLN A 102 16.67 0.92 0.40
C GLN A 102 15.32 0.41 -0.14
N ASN A 103 14.57 -0.33 0.67
CA ASN A 103 13.27 -0.87 0.25
C ASN A 103 12.11 0.15 0.29
N ARG A 104 12.37 1.41 0.67
CA ARG A 104 11.30 2.43 0.73
C ARG A 104 11.23 3.20 -0.58
N ALA A 105 10.22 2.89 -1.37
CA ALA A 105 9.91 3.68 -2.56
C ALA A 105 9.24 5.01 -2.18
N GLU A 106 9.60 6.08 -2.88
CA GLU A 106 8.79 7.30 -2.86
C GLU A 106 7.39 6.97 -3.37
N ARG A 107 6.37 7.41 -2.63
CA ARG A 107 4.97 7.36 -3.07
C ARG A 107 4.29 8.67 -2.73
N CYS A 108 3.35 9.04 -3.57
CA CYS A 108 2.62 10.29 -3.45
C CYS A 108 1.14 10.02 -3.22
N ILE A 109 0.56 10.80 -2.30
CA ILE A 109 -0.85 10.77 -1.96
C ILE A 109 -1.48 12.12 -2.30
N TYR A 110 -2.79 12.12 -2.58
CA TYR A 110 -3.54 13.29 -3.04
C TYR A 110 -4.68 13.58 -2.05
N PRO A 111 -4.42 14.33 -0.98
CA PRO A 111 -5.43 14.64 0.03
C PRO A 111 -6.34 15.77 -0.44
N THR A 112 -7.62 15.72 -0.08
CA THR A 112 -8.62 16.71 -0.47
C THR A 112 -8.25 18.11 -0.01
N ASN A 113 -8.38 19.12 -0.87
CA ASN A 113 -8.06 20.53 -0.59
C ASN A 113 -6.60 20.81 -0.19
N SER A 114 -5.68 19.91 -0.52
CA SER A 114 -4.25 20.08 -0.22
C SER A 114 -3.38 19.74 -1.42
N LYS A 115 -2.13 20.18 -1.38
CA LYS A 115 -1.15 19.82 -2.41
C LYS A 115 -0.77 18.35 -2.32
N LYS A 116 -0.37 17.77 -3.45
CA LYS A 116 0.25 16.44 -3.55
C LYS A 116 1.34 16.29 -2.49
N GLN A 117 1.30 15.20 -1.71
CA GLN A 117 2.31 14.90 -0.69
C GLN A 117 3.08 13.64 -1.08
N CYS A 118 4.37 13.79 -1.41
CA CYS A 118 5.27 12.67 -1.69
C CYS A 118 6.15 12.38 -0.48
N LYS A 119 6.19 11.12 -0.06
CA LYS A 119 7.03 10.65 1.05
C LYS A 119 7.54 9.25 0.72
N SER A 120 8.63 8.86 1.38
CA SER A 120 9.15 7.50 1.28
C SER A 120 8.36 6.57 2.20
N TYR A 121 7.69 5.57 1.62
CA TYR A 121 6.88 4.61 2.36
C TYR A 121 7.45 3.19 2.20
N LYS A 122 7.33 2.38 3.26
CA LYS A 122 7.76 0.98 3.23
C LYS A 122 7.05 0.18 2.13
N ASP A 123 5.73 0.24 2.09
CA ASP A 123 4.90 -0.50 1.14
C ASP A 123 3.65 0.30 0.75
N VAL A 124 2.96 -0.15 -0.31
CA VAL A 124 1.79 0.54 -0.86
C VAL A 124 0.68 0.61 0.18
N ASP A 125 0.53 -0.43 1.01
CA ASP A 125 -0.48 -0.50 2.05
C ASP A 125 -0.27 0.55 3.14
N THR A 126 0.97 0.80 3.53
CA THR A 126 1.32 1.87 4.48
C THR A 126 0.97 3.24 3.90
N ALA A 127 1.26 3.47 2.62
CA ALA A 127 0.89 4.71 1.93
C ALA A 127 -0.64 4.86 1.79
N ALA A 128 -1.34 3.77 1.48
CA ALA A 128 -2.79 3.72 1.37
C ALA A 128 -3.46 4.03 2.71
N LYS A 129 -2.94 3.47 3.81
CA LYS A 129 -3.41 3.77 5.17
C LYS A 129 -3.24 5.25 5.50
N ALA A 130 -2.06 5.81 5.26
CA ALA A 130 -1.81 7.23 5.46
C ALA A 130 -2.75 8.12 4.62
N ALA A 131 -3.01 7.74 3.37
CA ALA A 131 -3.97 8.45 2.52
C ALA A 131 -5.41 8.38 3.07
N CYS A 132 -5.82 7.24 3.62
CA CYS A 132 -7.13 7.09 4.25
C CYS A 132 -7.27 7.87 5.56
N ASP A 133 -6.20 7.94 6.37
CA ASP A 133 -6.19 8.68 7.63
C ASP A 133 -6.38 10.19 7.39
N LEU A 134 -5.88 10.74 6.27
CA LEU A 134 -6.11 12.14 5.86
C LEU A 134 -7.54 12.43 5.40
N LEU A 135 -8.32 11.38 5.10
CA LEU A 135 -9.71 11.48 4.67
C LEU A 135 -10.69 11.17 5.78
N ARG A 136 -10.21 10.88 6.99
CA ARG A 136 -11.05 10.54 8.14
C ARG A 136 -11.93 11.71 8.55
#